data_AF-A0A3P8J9D2-F1
#
_entry.id   AF-A0A3P8J9D2-F1
#
_cell.length_a   1.000
_cell.length_b   1.000
_cell.length_c   1.000
_cell.angle_alpha   90.00
_cell.angle_beta   90.00
_cell.angle_gamma   90.00
#
_symmetry.space_group_name_H-M   'P 1'
#
loop_
_entity.id
_entity.type
_entity.pdbx_description
1 polymer ?
#
loop_
_entity_poly.entity_id
_entity_poly.type
_entity_poly.pdbx_seq_one_letter_code
_entity_poly.pdbx_strand_id
1 'polypeptide(L)'
;MRKSQDRMAASRPYAETMRKVIGHLANGNLEYKHPYLEERDVKRVGYLVVSTDRGLCGGLNINLFKKLLADMKVWSDKGVQCDIAMIGSKGVSFFNSVGGNIVAQVTGMGDNPSCPN
;
A
#
# COMPACT_ATOMS: atom_id res chain seq x y z
N MET A 1 -18.64 3.99 -10.38
CA MET A 1 -17.63 3.90 -11.45
C MET A 1 -17.20 5.29 -11.92
N ARG A 2 -18.02 6.05 -12.68
CA ARG A 2 -17.62 7.38 -13.24
C ARG A 2 -17.00 8.33 -12.21
N LYS A 3 -17.71 8.63 -11.11
CA LYS A 3 -17.21 9.49 -10.02
C LYS A 3 -15.87 9.03 -9.43
N SER A 4 -15.64 7.72 -9.35
CA SER A 4 -14.38 7.13 -8.85
C SER A 4 -13.25 7.33 -9.87
N GLN A 5 -13.53 7.17 -11.16
CA GLN A 5 -12.57 7.42 -12.24
C GLN A 5 -12.20 8.90 -12.33
N ASP A 6 -13.19 9.80 -12.22
CA ASP A 6 -12.96 11.24 -12.25
C ASP A 6 -12.06 11.69 -11.08
N ARG A 7 -12.31 11.15 -9.87
CA ARG A 7 -11.45 11.40 -8.70
C ARG A 7 -10.02 10.85 -8.86
N MET A 8 -9.88 9.67 -9.46
CA MET A 8 -8.56 9.10 -9.78
C MET A 8 -7.82 9.97 -10.81
N ALA A 9 -8.52 10.48 -11.82
CA ALA A 9 -7.92 11.38 -12.80
C ALA A 9 -7.48 12.69 -12.16
N ALA A 10 -8.26 13.23 -11.22
CA ALA A 10 -7.93 14.46 -10.50
C ALA A 10 -6.72 14.34 -9.58
N SER A 11 -6.40 13.15 -9.04
CA SER A 11 -5.24 12.96 -8.16
C SER A 11 -3.92 12.73 -8.89
N ARG A 12 -3.96 12.30 -10.16
CA ARG A 12 -2.75 12.01 -10.96
C ARG A 12 -1.79 13.21 -11.12
N PRO A 13 -2.24 14.43 -11.45
CA PRO A 13 -1.34 15.55 -11.69
C PRO A 13 -0.43 15.89 -10.49
N TYR A 14 -0.95 15.75 -9.26
CA TYR A 14 -0.18 15.96 -8.03
C TYR A 14 0.95 14.93 -7.90
N ALA A 15 0.63 13.65 -8.02
CA ALA A 15 1.60 12.56 -7.92
C ALA A 15 2.69 12.66 -9.00
N GLU A 16 2.31 12.99 -10.23
CA GLU A 16 3.25 13.16 -11.34
C GLU A 16 4.18 14.36 -11.13
N THR A 17 3.65 15.49 -10.69
CA THR A 17 4.44 16.70 -10.43
C THR A 17 5.42 16.47 -9.28
N MET A 18 4.96 15.87 -8.19
CA MET A 18 5.81 15.50 -7.06
C MET A 18 6.93 14.54 -7.49
N ARG A 19 6.62 13.52 -8.29
CA ARG A 19 7.63 12.59 -8.83
C ARG A 19 8.67 13.30 -9.70
N LYS A 20 8.26 14.28 -10.53
CA LYS A 20 9.19 15.06 -11.35
C LYS A 20 10.16 15.89 -10.49
N VAL A 21 9.66 16.52 -9.44
CA VAL A 21 10.46 17.31 -8.50
C VAL A 21 11.43 16.43 -7.73
N ILE A 22 10.95 15.33 -7.14
CA ILE A 22 11.80 14.36 -6.42
C ILE A 22 12.86 13.77 -7.35
N GLY A 23 12.49 13.43 -8.59
CA GLY A 23 13.44 12.90 -9.58
C GLY A 23 14.52 13.91 -9.98
N HIS A 24 14.18 15.19 -10.13
CA HIS A 24 15.18 16.24 -10.35
C HIS A 24 16.12 16.37 -9.15
N LEU A 25 15.58 16.34 -7.93
CA LEU A 25 16.36 16.45 -6.71
C LEU A 25 17.30 15.26 -6.53
N ALA A 26 16.83 14.04 -6.80
CA ALA A 26 17.62 12.81 -6.67
C ALA A 26 18.77 12.71 -7.69
N ASN A 27 18.65 13.33 -8.88
CA ASN A 27 19.72 13.39 -9.88
C ASN A 27 20.67 14.57 -9.67
N GLY A 28 20.32 15.54 -8.83
CA GLY A 28 21.24 16.58 -8.41
C GLY A 28 22.33 15.99 -7.53
N ASN A 29 23.58 16.44 -7.70
CA ASN A 29 24.67 16.13 -6.77
C ASN A 29 24.42 16.81 -5.42
N LEU A 30 23.53 16.24 -4.62
CA LEU A 30 23.33 16.62 -3.23
C LEU A 30 24.37 15.88 -2.40
N GLU A 31 25.08 16.61 -1.54
CA GLU A 31 25.94 16.01 -0.51
C GLU A 31 25.13 15.12 0.46
N TYR A 32 23.82 15.34 0.55
CA TYR A 32 22.89 14.60 1.40
C TYR A 32 22.02 13.64 0.58
N LYS A 33 22.10 12.34 0.89
CA LYS A 33 21.20 11.30 0.36
C LYS A 33 20.08 11.01 1.37
N HIS A 34 18.84 11.07 0.91
CA HIS A 34 17.70 10.76 1.76
C HIS A 34 17.63 9.24 2.03
N PRO A 35 17.34 8.78 3.26
CA PRO A 35 17.30 7.35 3.60
C PRO A 35 16.36 6.46 2.75
N TYR A 36 15.36 7.06 2.10
CA TYR A 36 14.44 6.36 1.18
C TYR A 36 14.96 6.24 -0.26
N LEU A 37 16.11 6.85 -0.57
CA LEU A 37 16.78 6.75 -1.87
C LEU A 37 17.97 5.79 -1.82
N GLU A 38 18.32 5.28 -0.64
CA GLU A 38 19.44 4.36 -0.45
C GLU A 38 18.94 2.92 -0.40
N GLU A 39 19.61 2.04 -1.15
CA GLU A 39 19.38 0.60 -1.03
C GLU A 39 20.08 0.05 0.21
N ARG A 40 19.39 -0.85 0.92
CA ARG A 40 19.89 -1.49 2.13
C ARG A 40 19.45 -2.94 2.19
N ASP A 41 20.16 -3.72 2.99
CA ASP A 41 19.78 -5.09 3.27
C ASP A 41 18.38 -5.17 3.93
N VAL A 42 17.55 -6.08 3.43
CA VAL A 42 16.12 -6.15 3.75
C VAL A 42 15.90 -7.10 4.93
N LYS A 43 15.80 -6.52 6.12
CA LYS A 43 15.53 -7.27 7.37
C LYS A 43 14.04 -7.40 7.70
N ARG A 44 13.23 -6.48 7.21
CA ARG A 44 11.76 -6.44 7.36
C ARG A 44 11.12 -5.81 6.14
N VAL A 45 9.92 -6.26 5.78
CA VAL A 45 9.12 -5.71 4.68
C VAL A 45 7.78 -5.22 5.22
N GLY A 46 7.39 -4.01 4.83
CA GLY A 46 6.07 -3.46 5.14
C GLY A 46 5.13 -3.51 3.93
N TYR A 47 3.91 -3.97 4.14
CA TYR A 47 2.85 -4.01 3.13
C TYR A 47 1.75 -3.01 3.47
N LEU A 48 1.48 -2.08 2.57
CA LEU A 48 0.26 -1.26 2.62
C LEU A 48 -0.80 -1.93 1.75
N VAL A 49 -1.82 -2.52 2.37
CA VAL A 49 -2.80 -3.37 1.68
C VAL A 49 -4.13 -2.67 1.57
N VAL A 50 -4.53 -2.34 0.34
CA VAL A 50 -5.80 -1.67 0.06
C VAL A 50 -6.86 -2.69 -0.34
N SER A 51 -7.79 -2.95 0.58
CA SER A 51 -8.98 -3.77 0.40
C SER A 51 -10.24 -2.91 0.40
N THR A 52 -11.39 -3.51 0.07
CA THR A 52 -12.67 -2.81 0.12
C THR A 52 -13.28 -2.83 1.52
N ASP A 53 -14.06 -1.80 1.86
CA ASP A 53 -14.91 -1.83 3.07
C ASP A 53 -16.15 -2.71 2.89
N ARG A 54 -16.71 -2.72 1.67
CA ARG A 54 -17.93 -3.46 1.32
C ARG A 54 -17.62 -4.74 0.55
N GLY A 55 -18.48 -5.75 0.70
CA GLY A 55 -18.43 -6.99 -0.08
C GLY A 55 -19.06 -6.84 -1.47
N LEU A 56 -19.46 -7.97 -2.07
CA LEU A 56 -20.14 -8.05 -3.37
C LEU A 56 -19.33 -7.50 -4.56
N CYS A 57 -18.00 -7.58 -4.50
CA CYS A 57 -17.08 -7.16 -5.54
C CYS A 57 -16.43 -8.36 -6.29
N GLY A 58 -17.10 -9.51 -6.30
CA GLY A 58 -16.57 -10.75 -6.87
C GLY A 58 -15.23 -11.17 -6.25
N GLY A 59 -14.28 -11.61 -7.09
CA GLY A 59 -12.97 -12.10 -6.67
C GLY A 59 -11.94 -11.03 -6.32
N LEU A 60 -12.27 -9.73 -6.33
CA LEU A 60 -11.30 -8.63 -6.19
C LEU A 60 -10.39 -8.79 -4.95
N ASN A 61 -10.99 -8.87 -3.76
CA ASN A 61 -10.22 -8.99 -2.51
C ASN A 61 -9.50 -10.35 -2.41
N ILE A 62 -10.15 -11.44 -2.81
CA ILE A 62 -9.56 -12.78 -2.72
C ILE A 62 -8.34 -12.90 -3.63
N ASN A 63 -8.40 -12.37 -4.85
CA ASN A 63 -7.27 -12.38 -5.78
C ASN A 63 -6.10 -11.54 -5.24
N LEU A 64 -6.39 -10.38 -4.65
CA LEU A 64 -5.39 -9.55 -3.97
C LEU A 64 -4.72 -10.29 -2.81
N PHE A 65 -5.51 -10.89 -1.92
CA PHE A 65 -4.98 -11.57 -0.74
C PHE A 65 -4.18 -12.82 -1.10
N LYS A 66 -4.60 -13.59 -2.10
CA LYS A 66 -3.83 -14.74 -2.60
C LYS A 66 -2.45 -14.32 -3.11
N LYS A 67 -2.38 -13.24 -3.90
CA LYS A 67 -1.11 -12.70 -4.39
C LYS A 67 -0.23 -12.23 -3.23
N LEU A 68 -0.81 -11.48 -2.30
CA LEU A 68 -0.10 -10.98 -1.12
C LEU A 68 0.48 -12.11 -0.26
N LEU A 69 -0.31 -13.15 0.03
CA LEU A 69 0.16 -14.31 0.79
C LEU A 69 1.30 -15.06 0.09
N ALA A 70 1.24 -15.18 -1.23
CA ALA A 70 2.33 -15.78 -2.02
C ALA A 70 3.63 -14.94 -1.91
N ASP A 71 3.53 -13.62 -2.05
CA ASP A 71 4.68 -12.72 -1.92
C ASP A 71 5.24 -12.71 -0.49
N MET A 72 4.38 -12.69 0.54
CA MET A 72 4.80 -12.75 1.94
C MET A 72 5.51 -14.07 2.26
N LYS A 73 5.07 -15.18 1.66
CA LYS A 73 5.74 -16.47 1.82
C LYS A 73 7.17 -16.42 1.29
N VAL A 74 7.40 -15.81 0.11
CA VAL A 74 8.75 -15.66 -0.45
C VAL A 74 9.69 -14.90 0.49
N TRP A 75 9.20 -13.89 1.20
CA TRP A 75 10.00 -13.17 2.20
C TRP A 75 10.19 -13.95 3.49
N SER A 76 9.15 -14.64 3.95
CA SER A 76 9.23 -15.52 5.12
C SER A 76 10.22 -16.66 4.91
N ASP A 77 10.28 -17.23 3.71
CA ASP A 77 11.24 -18.30 3.35
C ASP A 77 12.70 -17.77 3.37
N LYS A 78 12.89 -16.46 3.19
CA LYS A 78 14.18 -15.78 3.36
C LYS A 78 14.47 -15.36 4.81
N GLY A 79 13.59 -15.71 5.76
CA GLY A 79 13.70 -15.32 7.17
C GLY A 79 13.38 -13.84 7.44
N VAL A 80 12.74 -13.15 6.50
CA VAL A 80 12.41 -11.72 6.61
C VAL A 80 11.00 -11.55 7.16
N GLN A 81 10.86 -10.75 8.23
CA GLN A 81 9.56 -10.47 8.83
C GLN A 81 8.72 -9.54 7.96
N CYS A 82 7.41 -9.79 7.92
CA CYS A 82 6.45 -9.00 7.14
C CYS A 82 5.44 -8.31 8.08
N ASP A 83 5.34 -7.00 7.96
CA ASP A 83 4.37 -6.16 8.68
C ASP A 83 3.31 -5.65 7.71
N ILE A 84 2.07 -5.52 8.17
CA ILE A 84 0.94 -5.15 7.33
C ILE A 84 0.22 -3.92 7.90
N ALA A 85 0.07 -2.89 7.07
CA ALA A 85 -0.83 -1.78 7.30
C ALA A 85 -2.07 -1.97 6.42
N MET A 86 -3.23 -2.15 7.06
CA MET A 86 -4.48 -2.52 6.39
C MET A 86 -5.35 -1.30 6.11
N ILE A 87 -5.83 -1.21 4.87
CA ILE A 87 -6.85 -0.25 4.46
C ILE A 87 -8.09 -1.05 4.03
N GLY A 88 -9.23 -0.78 4.66
CA GLY A 88 -10.52 -1.39 4.34
C GLY A 88 -10.92 -2.55 5.25
N SER A 89 -12.21 -2.60 5.60
CA SER A 89 -12.76 -3.58 6.55
C SER A 89 -12.59 -5.04 6.13
N LYS A 90 -12.67 -5.37 4.83
CA LYS A 90 -12.60 -6.77 4.38
C LYS A 90 -11.22 -7.39 4.55
N GLY A 91 -10.17 -6.59 4.34
CA GLY A 91 -8.81 -7.05 4.58
C GLY A 91 -8.53 -7.27 6.06
N VAL A 92 -9.00 -6.36 6.93
CA VAL A 92 -8.88 -6.53 8.39
C VAL A 92 -9.55 -7.83 8.84
N SER A 93 -10.80 -8.09 8.42
CA SER A 93 -11.49 -9.33 8.78
C SER A 93 -10.76 -10.59 8.28
N PHE A 94 -10.19 -10.53 7.07
CA PHE A 94 -9.46 -11.65 6.48
C PHE A 94 -8.16 -11.95 7.23
N PHE A 95 -7.30 -10.95 7.43
CA PHE A 95 -6.00 -11.13 8.10
C PHE A 95 -6.12 -11.38 9.60
N ASN A 96 -7.21 -10.93 10.24
CA ASN A 96 -7.54 -11.34 11.61
C ASN A 96 -7.85 -12.85 11.71
N SER A 97 -8.37 -13.45 10.64
CA SER A 97 -8.73 -14.88 10.62
C SER A 97 -7.57 -15.77 10.16
N VAL A 98 -6.86 -15.36 9.11
CA VAL A 98 -5.73 -16.12 8.52
C VAL A 98 -4.45 -15.95 9.33
N GLY A 99 -4.35 -14.88 10.11
CA GLY A 99 -3.13 -14.47 10.78
C GLY A 99 -2.27 -13.54 9.92
N GLY A 100 -1.56 -12.65 10.58
CA GLY A 100 -0.69 -11.64 9.97
C GLY A 100 -0.41 -10.51 10.97
N ASN A 101 0.79 -9.93 10.92
CA ASN A 101 1.15 -8.85 11.83
C ASN A 101 0.57 -7.51 11.34
N ILE A 102 -0.67 -7.20 11.74
CA ILE A 102 -1.31 -5.92 11.42
C ILE A 102 -0.78 -4.84 12.38
N VAL A 103 0.07 -3.94 11.88
CA VAL A 103 0.67 -2.85 12.67
C VAL A 103 -0.20 -1.59 12.69
N ALA A 104 -1.03 -1.40 11.68
CA ALA A 104 -1.96 -0.28 11.57
C ALA A 104 -3.16 -0.67 10.73
N GLN A 105 -4.31 -0.06 11.00
CA GLN A 105 -5.50 -0.23 10.18
C GLN A 105 -6.31 1.05 10.04
N VAL A 106 -6.94 1.23 8.88
CA VAL A 106 -7.94 2.26 8.64
C VAL A 106 -9.11 1.65 7.87
N THR A 107 -10.33 1.90 8.32
CA THR A 107 -11.56 1.33 7.76
C THR A 107 -12.63 2.40 7.63
N GLY A 108 -13.67 2.13 6.83
CA GLY A 108 -14.83 3.01 6.73
C GLY A 108 -14.65 4.25 5.83
N MET A 109 -13.62 4.27 4.96
CA MET A 109 -13.46 5.33 3.97
C MET A 109 -14.56 5.27 2.88
N GLY A 110 -15.08 4.07 2.59
CA GLY A 110 -16.18 3.88 1.66
C GLY A 110 -15.95 4.54 0.30
N ASP A 111 -16.96 5.28 -0.18
CA ASP A 111 -16.89 5.97 -1.47
C ASP A 111 -16.27 7.37 -1.38
N ASN A 112 -15.82 7.82 -0.20
CA ASN A 112 -15.23 9.15 0.02
C ASN A 112 -13.86 9.06 0.73
N PRO A 113 -12.84 8.51 0.06
CA PRO A 113 -11.48 8.58 0.59
C PRO A 113 -11.00 10.02 0.63
N SER A 114 -10.41 10.43 1.75
CA SER A 114 -9.80 11.74 1.95
C SER A 114 -8.43 11.60 2.58
N CYS A 115 -7.47 12.41 2.13
CA CYS A 115 -6.28 12.69 2.93
C CYS A 115 -6.72 13.68 4.02
N PRO A 116 -6.60 13.35 5.33
CA PRO A 116 -6.72 14.38 6.35
C PRO A 116 -5.64 15.44 6.10
N ASN A 117 -6.04 16.71 6.21
CA ASN A 117 -5.11 17.84 6.19
C ASN A 117 -4.23 17.83 7.44
#